data_AF-A0A1Q7RBS9-F1
#
_entry.id   AF-A0A1Q7RBS9-F1
#
_cell.length_a   1.000
_cell.length_b   1.000
_cell.length_c   1.000
_cell.angle_alpha   90.00
_cell.angle_beta   90.00
_cell.angle_gamma   90.00
#
_symmetry.space_group_name_H-M   'P 1'
#
loop_
_entity.id
_entity.type
_entity.pdbx_description
1 polymer ?
#
loop_
_entity_poly.entity_id
_entity_poly.type
_entity_poly.pdbx_seq_one_letter_code
_entity_poly.pdbx_strand_id
1 'polypeptide(L)'
;MAEPSYEELKARVAELEKQGPGRRSGQLEFRIGEKGGVSVYGLGRFPVTLYYEQWMRLLDAAPQLRKFLEESKSADKLKLKEKQ
;
A
#
# COMPACT_ATOMS: atom_id res chain seq x y z
N MET A 1 -7.41 -20.88 -28.42
CA MET A 1 -6.72 -19.91 -27.56
C MET A 1 -5.66 -19.27 -28.43
N ALA A 2 -5.89 -18.06 -28.93
CA ALA A 2 -4.90 -17.38 -29.77
C ALA A 2 -3.73 -16.96 -28.87
N GLU A 3 -2.53 -17.44 -29.17
CA GLU A 3 -1.32 -16.99 -28.48
C GLU A 3 -1.13 -15.49 -28.82
N PRO A 4 -0.93 -14.62 -27.81
CA PRO A 4 -0.70 -13.20 -28.06
C PRO A 4 0.49 -12.99 -28.98
N SER A 5 0.41 -12.00 -29.87
CA SER A 5 1.50 -11.73 -30.80
C SER A 5 2.73 -11.23 -30.05
N TYR A 6 3.92 -11.41 -30.64
CA TYR A 6 5.19 -10.95 -30.05
C TYR A 6 5.15 -9.44 -29.70
N GLU A 7 4.45 -8.64 -30.50
CA GLU A 7 4.31 -7.20 -30.28
C GLU A 7 3.40 -6.88 -29.08
N GLU A 8 2.32 -7.64 -28.89
CA GLU A 8 1.43 -7.49 -27.74
C GLU A 8 2.13 -7.89 -26.44
N LEU A 9 2.93 -8.96 -26.48
CA LEU A 9 3.75 -9.38 -25.34
C LEU A 9 4.77 -8.31 -24.97
N LYS A 10 5.45 -7.72 -25.96
CA LYS A 10 6.42 -6.64 -25.73
C LYS A 10 5.76 -5.37 -25.18
N ALA A 11 4.57 -5.02 -25.67
CA ALA A 11 3.78 -3.91 -25.14
C ALA A 11 3.37 -4.15 -23.68
N ARG A 12 2.92 -5.36 -23.35
CA ARG A 12 2.61 -5.75 -21.96
C ARG A 12 3.83 -5.71 -21.06
N VAL A 13 4.99 -6.18 -21.52
CA VAL A 13 6.24 -6.10 -20.76
C VAL A 13 6.61 -4.64 -20.49
N ALA A 14 6.58 -3.78 -21.51
CA ALA A 14 6.87 -2.36 -21.34
C ALA A 14 5.86 -1.63 -20.43
N GLU A 15 4.59 -2.03 -20.46
CA GLU A 15 3.56 -1.51 -19.57
C GLU A 15 3.79 -1.96 -18.12
N LEU A 16 4.12 -3.24 -17.91
CA LEU A 16 4.44 -3.81 -16.59
C LEU A 16 5.74 -3.24 -16.01
N GLU A 17 6.75 -3.00 -16.84
CA GLU A 17 8.00 -2.34 -16.44
C GLU A 17 7.77 -0.87 -16.06
N LYS A 18 6.90 -0.15 -16.80
CA LYS A 18 6.47 1.22 -16.43
C LYS A 18 5.63 1.27 -15.16
N GLN A 19 4.89 0.20 -14.86
CA GLN A 19 4.20 0.01 -13.58
C GLN A 19 5.19 -0.23 -12.41
N GLY A 20 6.49 -0.26 -12.69
CA GLY A 20 7.56 -0.48 -11.71
C GLY A 20 7.63 -1.94 -11.26
N PRO A 21 8.71 -2.36 -10.57
CA PRO A 21 8.79 -3.69 -10.01
C PRO A 21 7.54 -3.90 -9.14
N GLY A 22 6.65 -4.81 -9.57
CA GLY A 22 5.35 -5.01 -8.96
C GLY A 22 5.48 -5.04 -7.45
N ARG A 23 4.76 -4.12 -6.77
CA ARG A 23 4.68 -3.95 -5.31
C ARG A 23 5.87 -4.58 -4.58
N ARG A 24 6.98 -3.83 -4.46
CA ARG A 24 8.19 -4.26 -3.72
C ARG A 24 7.76 -5.07 -2.49
N SER A 25 7.97 -6.38 -2.55
CA SER A 25 7.59 -7.33 -1.52
C SER A 25 8.45 -7.04 -0.28
N GLY A 26 8.05 -6.06 0.52
CA GLY A 26 8.93 -5.50 1.55
C GLY A 26 8.70 -4.05 1.91
N GLN A 27 7.90 -3.28 1.16
CA GLN A 27 7.58 -1.90 1.54
C GLN A 27 6.15 -1.80 2.07
N LEU A 28 5.99 -1.14 3.23
CA LEU A 28 4.69 -0.85 3.80
C LEU A 28 4.07 0.31 3.02
N GLU A 29 2.83 0.13 2.57
CA GLU A 29 2.06 1.18 1.91
C GLU A 29 0.92 1.64 2.81
N PHE A 30 0.72 2.95 2.90
CA PHE A 30 -0.40 3.57 3.62
C PHE A 30 -1.39 4.15 2.62
N ARG A 31 -2.68 3.86 2.79
CA ARG A 31 -3.75 4.42 1.95
C ARG A 31 -4.91 4.91 2.78
N ILE A 32 -5.57 5.97 2.31
CA ILE A 32 -6.79 6.51 2.88
C ILE A 32 -7.97 6.00 2.08
N GLY A 33 -8.90 5.32 2.75
CA GLY A 33 -10.17 4.93 2.14
C GLY A 33 -11.12 6.12 2.01
N GLU A 34 -12.16 5.98 1.18
CA GLU A 34 -13.17 7.03 0.93
C GLU A 34 -13.86 7.54 2.20
N LYS A 35 -13.89 6.71 3.25
CA LYS A 35 -14.45 7.07 4.57
C LYS A 35 -13.43 7.79 5.48
N GLY A 36 -12.24 8.13 4.98
CA GLY A 36 -11.19 8.80 5.73
C GLY A 36 -10.40 7.92 6.70
N GLY A 37 -10.55 6.59 6.63
CA GLY A 37 -9.78 5.64 7.42
C GLY A 37 -8.45 5.28 6.74
N VAL A 38 -7.39 5.08 7.52
CA VAL A 38 -6.07 4.68 6.99
C VAL A 38 -5.89 3.17 7.08
N SER A 39 -5.40 2.55 6.01
CA SER A 39 -5.06 1.13 5.93
C SER A 39 -3.59 0.93 5.59
N VAL A 40 -2.97 -0.06 6.21
CA VAL A 40 -1.59 -0.47 5.97
C VAL A 40 -1.58 -1.73 5.11
N TYR A 41 -0.82 -1.73 4.02
CA TYR A 41 -0.63 -2.86 3.12
C TYR A 41 0.81 -3.38 3.21
N GLY A 42 1.02 -4.63 2.81
CA GLY A 42 2.35 -5.28 2.83
C GLY A 42 2.63 -6.13 4.08
N LEU A 43 1.62 -6.38 4.91
CA LEU A 43 1.68 -7.21 6.13
C LEU A 43 0.87 -8.51 6.07
N GLY A 44 0.32 -8.84 4.91
CA GLY A 44 -0.52 -10.04 4.73
C GLY A 44 -1.98 -9.70 4.45
N ARG A 45 -2.83 -10.72 4.43
CA ARG A 45 -4.28 -10.60 4.25
C ARG A 45 -4.95 -10.56 5.63
N PHE A 46 -6.00 -9.77 5.76
CA PHE A 46 -6.78 -9.66 6.98
C PHE A 46 -7.53 -10.98 7.30
N PRO A 47 -7.60 -11.41 8.57
CA PRO A 47 -6.91 -10.88 9.74
C PRO A 47 -5.40 -11.21 9.74
N VAL A 48 -4.56 -10.26 10.15
CA VAL A 48 -3.10 -10.45 10.15
C VAL A 48 -2.59 -10.96 11.49
N THR A 49 -1.86 -12.07 11.47
CA THR A 49 -1.01 -12.53 12.59
C THR A 49 0.44 -12.21 12.22
N LEU A 50 1.11 -11.42 13.05
CA LEU A 50 2.48 -10.96 12.77
C LEU A 50 3.47 -11.58 13.76
N TYR A 51 4.60 -12.05 13.23
CA TYR A 51 5.76 -12.46 14.02
C TYR A 51 6.58 -11.24 14.47
N TYR A 52 7.48 -11.44 15.43
CA TYR A 52 8.26 -10.36 16.07
C TYR A 52 8.92 -9.41 15.06
N GLU A 53 9.64 -9.92 14.06
CA GLU A 53 10.31 -9.09 13.06
C GLU A 53 9.34 -8.26 12.20
N GLN A 54 8.13 -8.80 11.96
CA GLN A 54 7.09 -8.11 11.22
C GLN A 54 6.47 -6.98 12.05
N TRP A 55 6.34 -7.18 13.37
CA TRP A 55 5.97 -6.12 14.31
C TRP A 55 7.02 -5.02 14.36
N MET A 56 8.30 -5.38 14.51
CA MET A 56 9.40 -4.42 14.52
C MET A 56 9.41 -3.57 13.24
N ARG A 57 9.27 -4.21 12.07
CA ARG A 57 9.19 -3.50 10.79
C ARG A 57 8.00 -2.54 10.69
N LEU A 58 6.84 -2.89 11.26
CA LEU A 58 5.69 -1.99 11.32
C LEU A 58 5.96 -0.80 12.26
N LEU A 59 6.55 -1.05 13.42
CA LEU A 59 6.86 -0.03 14.41
C LEU A 59 7.94 0.94 13.90
N ASP A 60 8.93 0.46 13.16
CA ASP A 60 9.96 1.29 12.53
C ASP A 60 9.36 2.23 11.47
N ALA A 61 8.24 1.84 10.85
CA ALA A 61 7.50 2.69 9.91
C ALA A 61 6.52 3.66 10.61
N ALA A 62 6.37 3.59 11.94
CA ALA A 62 5.46 4.46 12.68
C ALA A 62 5.74 5.97 12.50
N PRO A 63 6.99 6.46 12.44
CA PRO A 63 7.27 7.87 12.17
C PRO A 63 6.76 8.32 10.79
N GLN A 64 6.91 7.46 9.77
CA GLN A 64 6.41 7.73 8.42
C GLN A 64 4.89 7.75 8.39
N LEU A 65 4.25 6.80 9.08
CA LEU A 65 2.79 6.78 9.24
C LEU A 65 2.28 8.04 9.93
N ARG A 66 2.94 8.50 10.99
CA ARG A 66 2.59 9.75 11.70
C ARG A 66 2.67 10.95 10.76
N LYS A 67 3.75 11.06 9.98
CA LYS A 67 3.90 12.12 8.99
C LYS A 67 2.80 12.08 7.93
N PHE A 68 2.50 10.90 7.39
CA PHE A 68 1.43 10.69 6.42
C PHE A 68 0.06 11.08 6.98
N LEU A 69 -0.22 10.77 8.25
CA LEU A 69 -1.46 11.16 8.92
C LEU A 69 -1.58 12.68 9.06
N GLU A 70 -0.53 13.36 9.49
CA GLU A 70 -0.53 14.83 9.61
C GLU A 70 -0.71 15.50 8.23
N GLU A 71 0.04 15.07 7.21
CA GLU A 71 -0.12 15.58 5.84
C GLU A 71 -1.54 15.38 5.31
N SER A 72 -2.14 14.22 5.62
CA SER A 72 -3.47 13.87 5.17
C SER A 72 -4.58 14.58 5.96
N LYS A 73 -4.33 14.90 7.23
CA LYS A 73 -5.16 15.76 8.06
C LYS A 73 -5.14 17.18 7.53
N SER A 74 -3.97 17.70 7.18
CA SER A 74 -3.83 19.03 6.54
C SER A 74 -4.52 19.10 5.18
N ALA A 75 -4.64 17.98 4.47
CA ALA A 75 -5.38 17.88 3.21
C ALA A 75 -6.89 17.63 3.37
N ASP A 76 -7.42 17.64 4.59
CA ASP A 76 -8.84 17.40 4.94
C ASP A 76 -9.42 16.06 4.42
N LYS A 77 -8.55 15.05 4.25
CA LYS A 77 -8.91 13.71 3.73
C LYS A 77 -9.24 12.70 4.82
N LEU A 78 -8.96 13.04 6.09
CA LEU A 78 -9.16 12.14 7.22
C LEU A 78 -10.46 12.48 7.94
N LYS A 79 -11.31 11.47 8.17
CA LYS A 79 -12.45 11.62 9.06
C LYS A 79 -12.03 11.21 10.46
N LEU A 80 -12.17 12.13 11.42
CA LEU A 80 -12.18 11.77 12.83
C LEU A 80 -13.43 10.95 13.08
N LYS A 81 -13.25 9.63 13.25
CA LYS A 81 -14.35 8.79 13.69
C LYS A 81 -14.66 9.20 15.13
N GLU A 82 -15.82 9.83 15.35
CA GLU A 82 -16.31 10.09 16.70
C GLU A 82 -16.31 8.76 17.48
N LYS A 83 -15.84 8.82 18.73
CA LYS A 83 -15.92 7.68 19.64
C LYS A 83 -17.41 7.39 19.86
N GLN A 84 -17.90 6.31 19.27
CA GLN A 84 -19.17 5.70 19.68
C GLN A 84 -19.02 5.08 21.06
#